data_AF-A0A7X0ET45-F1
#
_entry.id   AF-A0A7X0ET45-F1
#
_cell.length_a   1.000
_cell.length_b   1.000
_cell.length_c   1.000
_cell.angle_alpha   90.00
_cell.angle_beta   90.00
_cell.angle_gamma   90.00
#
_symmetry.space_group_name_H-M   'P 1'
#
loop_
_entity.id
_entity.type
_entity.pdbx_description
1 polymer ?
#
loop_
_entity_poly.entity_id
_entity_poly.type
_entity_poly.pdbx_seq_one_letter_code
_entity_poly.pdbx_strand_id
1 'polypeptide(L)'
;MKSKIAAVFMLLAGLGFLISFVAHASSIFGFSVFPKEPWFLHFGIFVVWIPAVLCAQSLAKVFPQKQMWKAALRGCPKPMQYMAYALFGYVFLNFAIFAITNSNHTPTSASTVRGFSGHWLIFYYAAFAILYSYIQVQKQDPARRCQNGHLVNLSAKYCPECGTSVGDALAGES
;
A
#
# COMPACT_ATOMS: atom_id res chain seq x y z
N MET A 1 -2.69 -5.78 -12.95
CA MET A 1 -3.76 -6.45 -12.17
C MET A 1 -5.08 -5.73 -12.46
N LYS A 2 -6.21 -6.41 -12.69
CA LYS A 2 -7.48 -5.69 -12.94
C LYS A 2 -7.93 -4.92 -11.69
N SER A 3 -8.52 -3.73 -11.85
CA SER A 3 -8.92 -2.87 -10.72
C SER A 3 -9.89 -3.54 -9.75
N LYS A 4 -10.78 -4.42 -10.23
CA LYS A 4 -11.68 -5.23 -9.38
C LYS A 4 -10.91 -6.17 -8.44
N ILE A 5 -9.85 -6.81 -8.94
CA ILE A 5 -8.99 -7.69 -8.13
C ILE A 5 -8.20 -6.87 -7.12
N ALA A 6 -7.63 -5.73 -7.56
CA ALA A 6 -6.93 -4.80 -6.66
C ALA A 6 -7.83 -4.31 -5.52
N ALA A 7 -9.12 -4.09 -5.78
CA ALA A 7 -10.09 -3.67 -4.77
C ALA A 7 -10.31 -4.72 -3.68
N VAL A 8 -10.32 -6.02 -4.03
CA VAL A 8 -10.43 -7.11 -3.03
C VAL A 8 -9.23 -7.06 -2.08
N PHE A 9 -8.01 -7.00 -2.61
CA PHE A 9 -6.80 -6.91 -1.78
C PHE A 9 -6.74 -5.59 -0.99
N MET A 10 -7.27 -4.50 -1.54
CA MET A 10 -7.37 -3.22 -0.83
C MET A 10 -8.28 -3.34 0.40
N LEU A 11 -9.45 -3.97 0.25
CA LEU A 11 -10.36 -4.20 1.37
C LEU A 11 -9.75 -5.11 2.44
N LEU A 12 -9.07 -6.19 2.03
CA LEU A 12 -8.35 -7.07 2.94
C LEU A 12 -7.24 -6.31 3.68
N ALA A 13 -6.48 -5.45 2.99
CA ALA A 13 -5.45 -4.63 3.61
C ALA A 13 -6.04 -3.62 4.62
N GLY A 14 -7.18 -3.01 4.29
CA GLY A 14 -7.91 -2.13 5.20
C GLY A 14 -8.39 -2.86 6.45
N LEU A 15 -8.94 -4.07 6.31
CA LEU A 15 -9.37 -4.89 7.45
C LEU A 15 -8.17 -5.30 8.31
N GLY A 16 -7.07 -5.75 7.70
CA GLY A 16 -5.83 -6.08 8.40
C GLY A 16 -5.25 -4.89 9.16
N PHE A 17 -5.33 -3.68 8.57
CA PHE A 17 -4.95 -2.44 9.25
C PHE A 17 -5.81 -2.17 10.48
N LEU A 18 -7.14 -2.28 10.39
CA LEU A 18 -8.04 -2.06 11.52
C LEU A 18 -7.78 -3.06 12.66
N ILE A 19 -7.64 -4.35 12.33
CA ILE A 19 -7.33 -5.39 13.32
C ILE A 19 -5.97 -5.12 13.98
N SER A 20 -4.96 -4.78 13.18
CA SER A 20 -3.63 -4.42 13.68
C SER A 20 -3.66 -3.17 14.55
N PHE A 21 -4.48 -2.17 14.21
CA PHE A 21 -4.63 -0.94 14.98
C PHE A 21 -5.25 -1.21 16.35
N VAL A 22 -6.32 -2.02 16.41
CA VAL A 22 -6.95 -2.43 17.68
C VAL A 22 -5.97 -3.23 18.52
N ALA A 23 -5.24 -4.18 17.93
CA ALA A 23 -4.20 -4.94 18.63
C ALA A 23 -3.13 -4.01 19.21
N HIS A 24 -2.66 -3.05 18.42
CA HIS A 24 -1.64 -2.10 18.84
C HIS A 24 -2.13 -1.17 19.95
N ALA A 25 -3.30 -0.56 19.78
CA ALA A 25 -3.91 0.31 20.78
C ALA A 25 -4.14 -0.41 22.10
N SER A 26 -4.72 -1.62 22.07
CA SER A 26 -4.93 -2.42 23.28
C SER A 26 -3.61 -2.74 24.02
N SER A 27 -2.55 -3.04 23.28
CA SER A 27 -1.23 -3.33 23.86
C SER A 27 -0.59 -2.13 24.57
N ILE A 28 -0.90 -0.90 24.14
CA ILE A 28 -0.45 0.33 24.81
C ILE A 28 -1.09 0.46 26.19
N PHE A 29 -2.34 0.01 26.34
CA PHE A 29 -3.05 -0.01 27.62
C PHE A 29 -2.73 -1.24 28.49
N GLY A 30 -1.80 -2.11 28.06
CA GLY A 30 -1.40 -3.31 28.79
C GLY A 30 -2.32 -4.52 28.62
N PHE A 31 -3.34 -4.43 27.76
CA PHE A 31 -4.23 -5.55 27.44
C PHE A 31 -3.79 -6.24 26.15
N SER A 32 -4.01 -7.54 26.03
CA SER A 32 -3.78 -8.26 24.79
C SER A 32 -5.09 -8.88 24.31
N VAL A 33 -5.57 -8.40 23.15
CA VAL A 33 -6.79 -8.92 22.50
C VAL A 33 -6.50 -10.27 21.80
N PHE A 34 -5.23 -10.58 21.57
CA PHE A 34 -4.78 -11.75 20.81
C PHE A 34 -3.81 -12.61 21.64
N PRO A 35 -3.60 -13.88 21.27
CA PRO A 35 -2.54 -14.71 21.87
C PRO A 35 -1.15 -14.07 21.67
N LYS A 36 -0.14 -14.59 22.39
CA LYS A 36 1.25 -14.08 22.42
C LYS A 36 1.81 -13.72 21.03
N GLU A 37 1.44 -14.47 20.00
CA GLU A 37 1.87 -14.26 18.62
C GLU A 37 0.69 -14.49 17.65
N PRO A 38 -0.01 -13.43 17.20
CA PRO A 38 -1.06 -13.55 16.19
C PRO A 38 -0.45 -13.77 14.80
N TRP A 39 0.08 -14.97 14.56
CA TRP A 39 0.70 -15.38 13.29
C TRP A 39 -0.17 -15.12 12.06
N PHE A 40 -1.49 -15.15 12.20
CA PHE A 40 -2.41 -14.82 11.12
C PHE A 40 -2.24 -13.37 10.61
N LEU A 41 -1.95 -12.40 11.48
CA LEU A 41 -1.66 -11.02 11.06
C LEU A 41 -0.33 -10.94 10.33
N HIS A 42 0.65 -11.74 10.75
CA HIS A 42 1.96 -11.79 10.11
C HIS A 42 1.87 -12.40 8.70
N PHE A 43 1.22 -13.57 8.57
CA PHE A 43 1.04 -14.22 7.27
C PHE A 43 0.09 -13.44 6.35
N GLY A 44 -0.93 -12.79 6.91
CA GLY A 44 -1.85 -11.95 6.15
C GLY A 44 -1.18 -10.77 5.45
N ILE A 45 -0.03 -10.29 5.94
CA ILE A 45 0.76 -9.25 5.27
C ILE A 45 1.19 -9.75 3.90
N PHE A 46 1.74 -10.95 3.80
CA PHE A 46 2.25 -11.46 2.52
C PHE A 46 1.13 -11.56 1.48
N VAL A 47 -0.09 -11.91 1.91
CA VAL A 47 -1.28 -11.99 1.04
C VAL A 47 -1.60 -10.64 0.40
N VAL A 48 -1.49 -9.53 1.14
CA VAL A 48 -1.83 -8.18 0.62
C VAL A 48 -0.61 -7.43 0.08
N TRP A 49 0.59 -7.73 0.58
CA TRP A 49 1.82 -7.04 0.25
C TRP A 49 2.34 -7.40 -1.13
N ILE A 50 2.27 -8.67 -1.53
CA ILE A 50 2.70 -9.10 -2.86
C ILE A 50 1.91 -8.37 -3.96
N PRO A 51 0.56 -8.37 -3.95
CA PRO A 51 -0.23 -7.57 -4.90
C PRO A 51 0.09 -6.07 -4.85
N ALA A 52 0.29 -5.51 -3.65
CA ALA A 52 0.64 -4.11 -3.49
C ALA A 52 1.98 -3.78 -4.16
N VAL A 53 3.03 -4.59 -3.95
CA VAL A 53 4.34 -4.38 -4.57
C VAL A 53 4.25 -4.44 -6.10
N LEU A 54 3.52 -5.41 -6.66
CA LEU A 54 3.30 -5.50 -8.10
C LEU A 54 2.59 -4.25 -8.65
N CYS A 55 1.59 -3.74 -7.92
CA CYS A 55 0.93 -2.47 -8.26
C CYS A 55 1.88 -1.28 -8.14
N ALA A 56 2.69 -1.19 -7.08
CA ALA A 56 3.67 -0.11 -6.90
C ALA A 56 4.70 -0.08 -8.03
N GLN A 57 5.24 -1.25 -8.41
CA GLN A 57 6.16 -1.37 -9.55
C GLN A 57 5.50 -0.90 -10.84
N SER A 58 4.23 -1.28 -11.08
CA SER A 58 3.49 -0.82 -12.27
C SER A 58 3.28 0.70 -12.28
N LEU A 59 3.05 1.33 -11.12
CA LEU A 59 2.90 2.78 -10.98
C LEU A 59 4.22 3.52 -11.11
N ALA A 60 5.32 2.91 -10.69
CA ALA A 60 6.64 3.51 -10.64
C ALA A 60 7.52 3.20 -11.86
N LYS A 61 7.05 2.42 -12.84
CA LYS A 61 7.83 1.92 -13.99
C LYS A 61 8.59 3.01 -14.76
N VAL A 62 8.05 4.23 -14.82
CA VAL A 62 8.61 5.37 -15.58
C VAL A 62 9.35 6.37 -14.67
N PHE A 63 9.35 6.14 -13.35
CA PHE A 63 9.93 7.05 -12.38
C PHE A 63 11.30 6.57 -11.90
N PRO A 64 12.23 7.49 -11.59
CA PRO A 64 13.52 7.12 -11.00
C PRO A 64 13.31 6.48 -9.61
N GLN A 65 14.23 5.58 -9.22
CA GLN A 65 14.13 4.80 -7.98
C GLN A 65 13.88 5.66 -6.73
N LYS A 66 14.53 6.84 -6.67
CA LYS A 66 14.39 7.81 -5.56
C LYS A 66 12.97 8.35 -5.38
N GLN A 67 12.13 8.26 -6.41
CA GLN A 67 10.77 8.78 -6.42
C GLN A 67 9.70 7.67 -6.40
N MET A 68 10.10 6.40 -6.27
CA MET A 68 9.17 5.26 -6.33
C MET A 68 8.03 5.36 -5.33
N TRP A 69 8.29 5.76 -4.08
CA TRP A 69 7.25 5.92 -3.06
C TRP A 69 6.26 7.03 -3.41
N LYS A 70 6.77 8.15 -3.90
CA LYS A 70 5.93 9.27 -4.37
C LYS A 70 5.09 8.85 -5.58
N ALA A 71 5.65 8.07 -6.49
CA ALA A 71 4.95 7.53 -7.65
C ALA A 71 3.89 6.48 -7.25
N ALA A 72 4.22 5.59 -6.33
CA ALA A 72 3.31 4.55 -5.83
C ALA A 72 2.09 5.15 -5.10
N LEU A 73 2.26 6.29 -4.42
CA LEU A 73 1.20 6.97 -3.67
C LEU A 73 0.55 8.15 -4.42
N ARG A 74 0.86 8.35 -5.71
CA ARG A 74 0.41 9.53 -6.47
C ARG A 74 -1.12 9.65 -6.62
N GLY A 75 -1.83 8.51 -6.60
CA GLY A 75 -3.30 8.47 -6.66
C GLY A 75 -3.97 8.67 -5.31
N CYS A 76 -3.21 8.75 -4.21
CA CYS A 76 -3.75 8.99 -2.87
C CYS A 76 -3.95 10.49 -2.59
N PRO A 77 -4.99 10.88 -1.83
CA PRO A 77 -5.10 12.24 -1.33
C PRO A 77 -3.97 12.56 -0.33
N LYS A 78 -3.62 13.84 -0.19
CA LYS A 78 -2.50 14.29 0.66
C LYS A 78 -2.55 13.78 2.10
N PRO A 79 -3.69 13.79 2.81
CA PRO A 79 -3.76 13.27 4.18
C PRO A 79 -3.35 11.79 4.28
N MET A 80 -3.75 10.98 3.29
CA MET A 80 -3.40 9.56 3.24
C MET A 80 -1.90 9.35 3.06
N GLN A 81 -1.25 10.19 2.24
CA GLN A 81 0.21 10.17 2.07
C GLN A 81 0.92 10.56 3.37
N TYR A 82 0.48 11.63 4.03
CA TYR A 82 1.05 12.07 5.30
C TYR A 82 0.91 11.01 6.40
N MET A 83 -0.22 10.32 6.47
CA MET A 83 -0.41 9.22 7.41
C MET A 83 0.56 8.07 7.13
N ALA A 84 0.88 7.76 5.87
CA ALA A 84 1.88 6.74 5.55
C ALA A 84 3.26 7.11 6.09
N TYR A 85 3.70 8.36 5.88
CA TYR A 85 4.97 8.84 6.39
C TYR A 85 5.00 8.90 7.94
N ALA A 86 3.89 9.32 8.55
CA ALA A 86 3.76 9.37 10.01
C ALA A 86 3.84 7.97 10.63
N LEU A 87 3.12 6.99 10.05
CA LEU A 87 3.20 5.60 10.50
C LEU A 87 4.59 5.01 10.29
N PHE A 88 5.27 5.34 9.20
CA PHE A 88 6.67 4.96 8.98
C PHE A 88 7.57 5.46 10.11
N GLY A 89 7.55 6.77 10.41
CA GLY A 89 8.32 7.30 11.54
C GLY A 89 7.96 6.65 12.88
N TYR A 90 6.66 6.45 13.13
CA TYR A 90 6.16 5.84 14.36
C TYR A 90 6.68 4.41 14.57
N VAL A 91 6.68 3.58 13.52
CA VAL A 91 7.11 2.17 13.63
C VAL A 91 8.58 2.06 13.96
N PHE A 92 9.44 2.90 13.36
CA PHE A 92 10.86 2.94 13.71
C PHE A 92 11.07 3.32 15.17
N LEU A 93 10.35 4.33 15.66
CA LEU A 93 10.40 4.73 17.07
C LEU A 93 9.92 3.61 17.99
N ASN A 94 8.77 2.99 17.68
CA ASN A 94 8.23 1.89 18.48
C ASN A 94 9.18 0.68 18.51
N PHE A 95 9.80 0.35 17.38
CA PHE A 95 10.78 -0.74 17.32
C PHE A 95 12.04 -0.44 18.13
N ALA A 96 12.57 0.79 18.05
CA ALA A 96 13.71 1.22 18.87
C ALA A 96 13.39 1.12 20.37
N ILE A 97 12.21 1.61 20.79
CA ILE A 97 11.75 1.52 22.19
C ILE A 97 11.62 0.05 22.62
N PHE A 98 11.01 -0.79 21.78
CA PHE A 98 10.85 -2.22 22.07
C PHE A 98 12.21 -2.92 22.25
N ALA A 99 13.16 -2.65 21.36
CA ALA A 99 14.51 -3.25 21.41
C ALA A 99 15.27 -2.85 22.69
N ILE A 100 15.20 -1.57 23.08
CA ILE A 100 15.85 -1.08 24.30
C ILE A 100 15.22 -1.71 25.55
N THR A 101 13.88 -1.72 25.62
CA THR A 101 13.15 -2.14 26.84
C THR A 101 13.14 -3.64 27.08
N ASN A 102 13.27 -4.48 26.04
CA ASN A 102 13.25 -5.95 26.17
C ASN A 102 14.64 -6.59 26.03
N SER A 103 15.72 -5.79 25.98
CA SER A 103 17.10 -6.29 25.84
C SER A 103 17.58 -7.15 27.01
N ASN A 104 17.02 -6.94 28.22
CA ASN A 104 17.48 -7.59 29.46
C ASN A 104 16.38 -8.41 30.18
N HIS A 105 15.19 -8.57 29.59
CA HIS A 105 14.05 -9.22 30.23
C HIS A 105 13.30 -10.16 29.28
N THR A 106 12.75 -11.25 29.80
CA THR A 106 11.82 -12.10 29.03
C THR A 106 10.57 -11.29 28.68
N PRO A 107 10.25 -11.08 27.39
CA PRO A 107 9.16 -10.22 26.99
C PRO A 107 7.80 -10.80 27.41
N THR A 108 6.90 -9.92 27.86
CA THR A 108 5.51 -10.28 28.14
C THR A 108 4.71 -10.40 26.84
N SER A 109 3.53 -11.02 26.88
CA SER A 109 2.65 -11.08 25.71
C SER A 109 2.31 -9.68 25.18
N ALA A 110 2.06 -8.72 26.07
CA ALA A 110 1.77 -7.34 25.71
C ALA A 110 2.98 -6.63 25.07
N SER A 111 4.20 -6.83 25.60
CA SER A 111 5.40 -6.21 25.01
C SER A 111 5.73 -6.82 23.64
N THR A 112 5.65 -8.15 23.48
CA THR A 112 5.82 -8.83 22.18
C THR A 112 4.81 -8.33 21.16
N VAL A 113 3.52 -8.31 21.50
CA VAL A 113 2.47 -7.80 20.59
C VAL A 113 2.72 -6.34 20.24
N ARG A 114 3.14 -5.48 21.19
CA ARG A 114 3.47 -4.08 20.92
C ARG A 114 4.64 -3.93 19.94
N GLY A 115 5.69 -4.74 20.06
CA GLY A 115 6.85 -4.72 19.16
C GLY A 115 6.48 -5.10 17.71
N PHE A 116 5.71 -6.19 17.55
CA PHE A 116 5.35 -6.70 16.23
C PHE A 116 4.17 -5.96 15.58
N SER A 117 3.20 -5.50 16.37
CA SER A 117 1.99 -4.84 15.83
C SER A 117 2.28 -3.51 15.11
N GLY A 118 3.35 -2.80 15.48
CA GLY A 118 3.80 -1.64 14.71
C GLY A 118 4.14 -2.01 13.26
N HIS A 119 4.85 -3.12 13.04
CA HIS A 119 5.20 -3.59 11.70
C HIS A 119 3.94 -3.93 10.89
N TRP A 120 3.01 -4.66 11.50
CA TRP A 120 1.76 -5.01 10.82
C TRP A 120 0.99 -3.76 10.40
N LEU A 121 0.90 -2.76 11.29
CA LEU A 121 0.19 -1.52 11.04
C LEU A 121 0.70 -0.83 9.77
N ILE A 122 2.01 -0.69 9.60
CA ILE A 122 2.56 -0.03 8.43
C ILE A 122 2.42 -0.85 7.17
N PHE A 123 2.66 -2.15 7.20
CA PHE A 123 2.56 -2.98 6.00
C PHE A 123 1.14 -3.04 5.47
N TYR A 124 0.14 -3.22 6.35
CA TYR A 124 -1.26 -3.18 5.95
C TYR A 124 -1.68 -1.80 5.44
N TYR A 125 -1.27 -0.73 6.12
CA TYR A 125 -1.60 0.62 5.68
C TYR A 125 -0.96 0.99 4.33
N ALA A 126 0.33 0.69 4.17
CA ALA A 126 1.05 0.96 2.93
C ALA A 126 0.47 0.13 1.77
N ALA A 127 0.13 -1.14 2.00
CA ALA A 127 -0.56 -1.96 1.00
C ALA A 127 -1.91 -1.35 0.59
N PHE A 128 -2.72 -0.94 1.57
CA PHE A 128 -3.99 -0.25 1.34
C PHE A 128 -3.80 1.02 0.51
N ALA A 129 -2.84 1.87 0.87
CA ALA A 129 -2.55 3.12 0.17
C ALA A 129 -2.07 2.89 -1.27
N ILE A 130 -1.16 1.94 -1.49
CA ILE A 130 -0.68 1.62 -2.83
C ILE A 130 -1.81 1.08 -3.72
N LEU A 131 -2.64 0.18 -3.20
CA LEU A 131 -3.75 -0.41 -3.97
C LEU A 131 -4.84 0.64 -4.26
N TYR A 132 -5.14 1.52 -3.29
CA TYR A 132 -6.02 2.66 -3.50
C TYR A 132 -5.48 3.57 -4.62
N SER A 133 -4.21 3.98 -4.51
CA SER A 133 -3.52 4.80 -5.52
C SER A 133 -3.60 4.14 -6.90
N TYR A 134 -3.34 2.84 -6.99
CA TYR A 134 -3.46 2.09 -8.24
C TYR A 134 -4.85 2.18 -8.86
N ILE A 135 -5.89 1.93 -8.05
CA ILE A 135 -7.28 1.98 -8.53
C ILE A 135 -7.65 3.40 -8.96
N GLN A 136 -7.24 4.43 -8.22
CA GLN A 136 -7.54 5.82 -8.57
C GLN A 136 -6.81 6.26 -9.83
N VAL A 137 -5.53 5.91 -9.96
CA VAL A 137 -4.78 6.18 -11.19
C VAL A 137 -5.45 5.47 -12.36
N GLN A 138 -5.87 4.21 -12.23
CA GLN A 138 -6.59 3.50 -13.30
C GLN A 138 -7.94 4.16 -13.66
N LYS A 139 -8.64 4.77 -12.68
CA LYS A 139 -9.89 5.52 -12.92
C LYS A 139 -9.67 6.89 -13.56
N GLN A 140 -8.56 7.55 -13.25
CA GLN A 140 -8.18 8.87 -13.76
C GLN A 140 -7.38 8.81 -15.06
N ASP A 141 -6.78 7.66 -15.36
CA ASP A 141 -6.01 7.33 -16.57
C ASP A 141 -6.78 6.42 -17.56
N PRO A 142 -8.07 6.66 -17.90
CA PRO A 142 -8.62 6.16 -19.16
C PRO A 142 -8.05 6.94 -20.37
N ALA A 143 -7.22 7.97 -20.13
CA ALA A 143 -6.42 8.59 -21.17
C ALA A 143 -5.58 7.49 -21.82
N ARG A 144 -5.94 7.18 -23.07
CA ARG A 144 -5.29 6.18 -23.91
C ARG A 144 -3.78 6.22 -23.64
N ARG A 145 -3.18 5.07 -23.38
CA ARG A 145 -1.74 4.91 -23.49
C ARG A 145 -1.47 4.24 -24.82
N CYS A 146 -0.44 4.67 -25.53
CA CYS A 146 -0.04 3.93 -26.73
C CYS A 146 0.47 2.54 -26.34
N GLN A 147 0.66 1.64 -27.30
CA GLN A 147 1.17 0.28 -27.03
C GLN A 147 2.55 0.27 -26.34
N ASN A 148 3.30 1.35 -26.47
CA ASN A 148 4.60 1.55 -25.81
C ASN A 148 4.50 2.21 -24.42
N GLY A 149 3.29 2.53 -23.94
CA GLY A 149 3.03 3.00 -22.58
C GLY A 149 3.08 4.52 -22.37
N HIS A 150 3.30 5.30 -23.42
CA HIS A 150 3.25 6.77 -23.38
C HIS A 150 1.83 7.27 -23.20
N LEU A 151 1.68 8.35 -22.43
CA LEU A 151 0.41 9.06 -22.28
C LEU A 151 0.06 9.71 -23.61
N VAL A 152 -1.15 9.45 -24.10
CA VAL A 152 -1.67 10.14 -25.29
C VAL A 152 -2.88 10.98 -24.93
N ASN A 153 -2.95 12.15 -25.57
CA ASN A 153 -4.09 13.05 -25.43
C ASN A 153 -5.37 12.31 -25.91
N LEU A 154 -6.51 12.61 -25.30
CA LEU A 154 -7.80 12.00 -25.57
C LEU A 154 -8.21 12.07 -27.06
N SER A 155 -7.71 13.07 -27.80
CA SER A 155 -7.97 13.27 -29.23
C SER A 155 -6.85 12.75 -30.16
N ALA A 156 -5.76 12.19 -29.63
CA ALA A 156 -4.59 11.81 -30.44
C ALA A 156 -4.80 10.45 -31.13
N LYS A 157 -4.77 10.45 -32.48
CA LYS A 157 -4.76 9.22 -33.30
C LYS A 157 -3.41 8.49 -33.27
N TYR A 158 -2.34 9.24 -33.03
CA TYR A 158 -0.98 8.73 -32.97
C TYR A 158 -0.29 9.24 -31.70
N CYS A 159 0.61 8.43 -31.16
CA CYS A 159 1.41 8.84 -30.03
C CYS A 159 2.41 9.94 -30.42
N PRO A 160 2.46 11.10 -29.73
CA PRO A 160 3.39 12.16 -30.07
C PRO A 160 4.85 11.79 -29.77
N GLU A 161 5.07 10.80 -28.88
CA GLU A 161 6.43 10.39 -28.50
C GLU A 161 6.99 9.25 -29.37
N CYS A 162 6.16 8.31 -29.83
CA CYS A 162 6.64 7.14 -30.57
C CYS A 162 5.95 6.89 -31.92
N GLY A 163 5.00 7.73 -32.32
CA GLY A 163 4.31 7.63 -33.61
C GLY A 163 3.36 6.44 -33.79
N THR A 164 3.29 5.51 -32.82
CA THR A 164 2.41 4.34 -32.90
C THR A 164 0.94 4.76 -32.92
N SER A 165 0.12 4.12 -33.76
CA SER A 165 -1.31 4.37 -33.81
C SER A 165 -1.98 3.95 -32.50
N VAL A 166 -2.90 4.78 -32.06
CA VAL A 166 -3.69 4.56 -30.85
C VAL A 166 -5.05 4.08 -31.34
N GLY A 167 -5.13 2.80 -31.72
CA GLY A 167 -6.29 2.21 -32.40
C GLY A 167 -7.61 2.35 -31.62
N ASP A 168 -8.71 2.43 -32.36
CA ASP A 168 -10.03 2.88 -31.93
C ASP A 168 -10.75 2.00 -30.89
N ALA A 169 -10.38 2.17 -29.61
CA ALA A 169 -11.08 1.55 -28.48
C ALA A 169 -12.44 2.21 -28.10
N LEU A 170 -13.04 3.03 -28.97
CA LEU A 170 -14.31 3.74 -28.71
C LEU A 170 -15.32 3.71 -29.87
N ALA A 171 -15.20 2.75 -30.81
CA ALA A 171 -16.21 2.52 -31.86
C ALA A 171 -17.28 1.48 -31.46
N GLY A 172 -17.69 1.49 -30.20
CA GLY A 172 -18.86 0.81 -29.65
C GLY A 172 -19.05 1.40 -28.26
N GLU A 173 -20.06 2.19 -27.97
CA GLU A 173 -21.47 1.98 -28.23
C GLU A 173 -22.14 3.31 -28.65
N SER A 174 -22.95 3.26 -29.70
CA SER A 174 -23.98 4.26 -30.04
C SER A 174 -25.33 3.75 -29.59
#